data_AF-A0A923QWE5-F1
#
_entry.id   AF-A0A923QWE5-F1
#
_cell.length_a   1.000
_cell.length_b   1.000
_cell.length_c   1.000
_cell.angle_alpha   90.00
_cell.angle_beta   90.00
_cell.angle_gamma   90.00
#
_symmetry.space_group_name_H-M   'P 1'
#
loop_
_entity.id
_entity.type
_entity.pdbx_description
1 polymer ?
#
loop_
_entity_poly.entity_id
_entity_poly.type
_entity_poly.pdbx_seq_one_letter_code
_entity_poly.pdbx_strand_id
1 'polypeptide(L)'
;MNKSILDENQLLTADAMVSLVSLASDLKCECPKHLVSLLSEVRGFTAHESQCIASSEKDRDTHEWLRQSSVNIDRMLSGTIAQLARLEGMIDSDNAIIQHPSAPDGEI
;
A
#
# COMPACT_ATOMS: atom_id res chain seq x y z
N MET A 1 -4.00 21.14 -0.14
CA MET A 1 -2.74 20.41 -0.37
C MET A 1 -3.12 18.95 -0.51
N ASN A 2 -2.87 18.32 -1.65
CA ASN A 2 -3.16 16.88 -1.78
C ASN A 2 -2.20 16.13 -0.87
N LYS A 3 -2.75 15.22 -0.05
CA LYS A 3 -1.99 14.46 0.94
C LYS A 3 -1.19 13.38 0.21
N SER A 4 0.10 13.25 0.54
CA SER A 4 0.95 12.15 0.06
C SER A 4 0.31 10.80 0.38
N ILE A 5 0.42 9.85 -0.54
CA ILE A 5 -0.04 8.47 -0.32
C ILE A 5 0.81 7.70 0.69
N LEU A 6 2.04 8.16 0.93
CA LEU A 6 2.98 7.61 1.90
C LEU A 6 2.97 8.44 3.20
N ASP A 7 3.11 7.76 4.34
CA ASP A 7 3.33 8.37 5.66
C ASP A 7 4.81 8.76 5.90
N GLU A 8 5.13 9.26 7.10
CA GLU A 8 6.51 9.62 7.45
C GLU A 8 7.51 8.45 7.41
N ASN A 9 7.03 7.21 7.49
CA ASN A 9 7.82 5.99 7.44
C ASN A 9 7.93 5.39 6.04
N GLN A 10 7.46 6.11 5.01
CA GLN A 10 7.38 5.66 3.62
C GLN A 10 6.47 4.44 3.43
N LEU A 11 5.47 4.28 4.31
CA LEU A 11 4.45 3.23 4.19
C LEU A 11 3.20 3.79 3.55
N LEU A 12 2.55 2.96 2.73
CA LEU A 12 1.30 3.33 2.08
C LEU A 12 0.18 3.47 3.12
N THR A 13 -0.49 4.62 3.14
CA THR A 13 -1.58 4.87 4.10
C THR A 13 -2.83 4.05 3.75
N ALA A 14 -3.68 3.76 4.75
CA ALA A 14 -4.94 3.05 4.53
C ALA A 14 -5.87 3.80 3.56
N ASP A 15 -5.96 5.13 3.68
CA ASP A 15 -6.73 5.98 2.75
C ASP A 15 -6.21 5.83 1.32
N ALA A 16 -4.88 5.84 1.13
CA ALA A 16 -4.28 5.67 -0.18
C ALA A 16 -4.53 4.28 -0.78
N MET A 17 -4.54 3.22 0.03
CA MET A 17 -4.90 1.88 -0.44
C MET A 17 -6.31 1.87 -1.05
N VAL A 18 -7.28 2.52 -0.39
CA VAL A 18 -8.66 2.63 -0.90
C VAL A 18 -8.69 3.45 -2.19
N SER A 19 -8.02 4.61 -2.22
CA SER A 19 -8.01 5.46 -3.41
C SER A 19 -7.37 4.77 -4.62
N LEU A 20 -6.24 4.08 -4.43
CA LEU A 20 -5.55 3.38 -5.52
C LEU A 20 -6.36 2.20 -6.07
N VAL A 21 -7.05 1.45 -5.20
CA VAL A 21 -7.97 0.38 -5.65
C VAL A 21 -9.12 0.95 -6.48
N SER A 22 -9.66 2.11 -6.07
CA SER A 22 -10.71 2.79 -6.83
C SER A 22 -10.21 3.22 -8.21
N LEU A 23 -9.06 3.91 -8.28
CA LEU A 23 -8.45 4.38 -9.54
C LEU A 23 -8.04 3.22 -10.47
N ALA A 24 -7.64 2.09 -9.91
CA ALA A 24 -7.25 0.91 -10.66
C ALA A 24 -8.43 0.14 -11.28
N SER A 25 -9.68 0.49 -10.98
CA SER A 25 -10.84 -0.17 -11.57
C SER A 25 -10.99 0.07 -13.07
N ASP A 26 -10.37 1.13 -13.57
CA ASP A 26 -10.34 1.45 -15.01
C ASP A 26 -9.16 0.76 -15.73
N LEU A 27 -8.22 0.17 -14.99
CA LEU A 27 -7.08 -0.56 -15.55
C LEU A 27 -7.42 -2.02 -15.81
N LYS A 28 -7.27 -2.47 -17.06
CA LYS A 28 -7.51 -3.87 -17.46
C LYS A 28 -6.66 -4.90 -16.70
N CYS A 29 -5.44 -4.53 -16.30
CA CYS A 29 -4.52 -5.45 -15.61
C CYS A 29 -4.80 -5.59 -14.12
N GLU A 30 -5.53 -4.64 -13.52
CA GLU A 30 -5.84 -4.58 -12.07
C GLU A 30 -4.61 -4.68 -11.13
N CYS A 31 -3.39 -4.44 -11.65
CA CYS A 31 -2.15 -4.63 -10.89
C CYS A 31 -2.12 -3.89 -9.54
N PRO A 32 -2.59 -2.63 -9.42
CA PRO A 32 -2.63 -1.96 -8.12
C PRO A 32 -3.54 -2.68 -7.11
N LYS A 33 -4.67 -3.28 -7.54
CA LYS A 33 -5.56 -4.04 -6.64
C LYS A 33 -4.85 -5.27 -6.07
N HIS A 34 -4.14 -6.01 -6.93
CA HIS A 34 -3.38 -7.18 -6.50
C HIS A 34 -2.26 -6.83 -5.52
N LEU A 35 -1.50 -5.75 -5.78
CA LEU A 35 -0.44 -5.32 -4.89
C LEU A 35 -0.99 -4.81 -3.55
N VAL A 36 -2.09 -4.05 -3.56
CA VAL A 36 -2.77 -3.61 -2.32
C VAL A 36 -3.28 -4.81 -1.53
N SER A 37 -3.81 -5.85 -2.19
CA SER A 37 -4.22 -7.08 -1.51
C SER A 37 -3.03 -7.80 -0.85
N LEU A 38 -1.89 -7.92 -1.54
CA LEU A 38 -0.67 -8.50 -0.96
C LEU A 38 -0.18 -7.70 0.24
N LEU A 39 -0.23 -6.37 0.16
CA LEU A 39 0.13 -5.49 1.26
C LEU A 39 -0.79 -5.70 2.49
N SER A 40 -2.10 -5.86 2.26
CA SER A 40 -3.05 -6.18 3.33
C SER A 40 -2.72 -7.50 4.04
N GLU A 41 -2.37 -8.54 3.29
CA GLU A 41 -1.94 -9.84 3.86
C GLU A 41 -0.67 -9.69 4.71
N VAL A 42 0.33 -8.94 4.22
CA VAL A 42 1.57 -8.67 4.98
C VAL A 42 1.29 -7.90 6.27
N ARG A 43 0.38 -6.94 6.24
CA ARG A 43 -0.05 -6.19 7.44
C ARG A 43 -0.82 -7.07 8.42
N GLY A 44 -1.70 -7.93 7.91
CA GLY A 44 -2.40 -8.94 8.70
C GLY A 44 -1.41 -9.88 9.42
N PHE A 45 -0.41 -10.38 8.70
CA PHE A 45 0.66 -11.20 9.27
C PHE A 45 1.47 -10.44 10.33
N THR A 46 1.83 -9.17 10.08
CA THR A 46 2.54 -8.33 11.07
C THR A 46 1.74 -8.17 12.37
N ALA A 47 0.43 -7.96 12.26
CA ALA A 47 -0.46 -7.87 13.41
C ALA A 47 -0.58 -9.21 14.16
N HIS A 48 -0.64 -10.33 13.43
CA HIS A 48 -0.65 -11.67 14.00
C HIS A 48 0.62 -11.95 14.82
N GLU A 49 1.80 -11.69 14.25
CA GLU A 49 3.07 -11.89 14.96
C GLU A 49 3.16 -11.03 16.23
N SER A 50 2.64 -9.80 16.19
CA SER A 50 2.58 -8.93 17.37
C SER A 50 1.70 -9.52 18.48
N GLN A 51 0.61 -10.21 18.14
CA GLN A 51 -0.24 -10.93 19.09
C GLN A 51 0.44 -12.19 19.65
N CYS A 52 1.18 -12.93 18.82
CA CYS A 52 1.98 -14.08 19.26
C CYS A 52 3.05 -13.68 20.28
N ILE A 53 3.80 -12.60 20.02
CA ILE A 53 4.80 -12.06 20.96
C ILE A 53 4.19 -11.68 22.31
N ALA A 54 2.97 -11.12 22.30
CA ALA A 54 2.27 -10.73 23.53
C ALA A 54 1.72 -11.92 24.34
N SER A 55 1.56 -13.10 23.72
CA SER A 55 0.86 -14.25 24.30
C SER A 55 1.75 -15.45 24.64
N SER A 56 2.99 -15.52 24.14
CA SER A 56 3.93 -16.61 24.43
C SER A 56 5.38 -16.11 24.50
N GLU A 57 6.08 -16.44 25.59
CA GLU A 57 7.53 -16.21 25.74
C GLU A 57 8.35 -17.26 24.97
N LYS A 58 7.77 -18.46 24.78
CA LYS A 58 8.40 -19.53 24.03
C LYS A 58 8.37 -19.15 22.55
N ASP A 59 9.54 -19.02 21.96
CA ASP A 59 9.78 -18.63 20.56
C ASP A 59 9.60 -17.13 20.24
N ARG A 60 9.61 -16.27 21.26
CA ARG A 60 9.48 -14.81 21.11
C ARG A 60 10.47 -14.20 20.13
N ASP A 61 11.72 -14.66 20.13
CA ASP A 61 12.76 -14.14 19.23
C ASP A 61 12.48 -14.46 17.76
N THR A 62 11.92 -15.64 17.48
CA THR A 62 11.48 -16.03 16.14
C THR A 62 10.33 -15.14 15.66
N HIS A 63 9.33 -14.92 16.52
CA HIS A 63 8.20 -14.05 16.20
C HIS A 63 8.63 -12.59 15.99
N GLU A 64 9.57 -12.09 16.78
CA GLU A 64 10.11 -10.74 16.60
C GLU A 64 10.87 -10.62 15.28
N TRP A 65 11.64 -11.63 14.89
CA TRP A 65 12.27 -11.69 13.57
C TRP A 65 11.24 -11.73 12.43
N LEU A 66 10.17 -12.52 12.56
CA LEU A 66 9.08 -12.58 11.58
C LEU A 66 8.37 -11.23 11.43
N ARG A 67 8.05 -10.58 12.56
CA ARG A 67 7.43 -9.24 12.61
C ARG A 67 8.33 -8.19 11.96
N GLN A 68 9.62 -8.19 12.25
CA GLN A 68 10.56 -7.26 11.61
C GLN A 68 10.68 -7.51 10.10
N SER A 69 10.70 -8.79 9.71
CA SER A 69 10.75 -9.19 8.30
C SER A 69 9.49 -8.72 7.54
N SER A 70 8.31 -8.86 8.14
CA SER A 70 7.06 -8.41 7.53
C SER A 70 6.98 -6.88 7.38
N VAL A 71 7.49 -6.12 8.36
CA VAL A 71 7.64 -4.65 8.25
C VAL A 71 8.55 -4.26 7.07
N ASN A 72 9.63 -5.01 6.82
CA ASN A 72 10.50 -4.74 5.69
C ASN A 72 9.81 -5.04 4.34
N ILE A 73 8.99 -6.08 4.30
CA ILE A 73 8.18 -6.41 3.11
C ILE A 73 7.13 -5.32 2.87
N ASP A 74 6.47 -4.80 3.91
CA ASP A 74 5.52 -3.67 3.80
C ASP A 74 6.19 -2.44 3.15
N ARG A 75 7.39 -2.06 3.59
CA ARG A 75 8.16 -0.96 2.97
C ARG A 75 8.44 -1.21 1.50
N MET A 76 8.88 -2.43 1.15
CA MET A 76 9.17 -2.79 -0.24
C MET A 76 7.91 -2.73 -1.12
N LEU A 77 6.78 -3.25 -0.63
CA LEU A 77 5.51 -3.21 -1.35
C LEU A 77 4.99 -1.77 -1.46
N SER A 78 5.06 -0.98 -0.39
CA SER A 78 4.66 0.43 -0.38
C SER A 78 5.43 1.24 -1.43
N GLY A 79 6.75 1.08 -1.50
CA GLY A 79 7.57 1.71 -2.54
C GLY A 79 7.25 1.22 -3.96
N THR A 80 7.00 -0.08 -4.11
CA THR A 80 6.61 -0.68 -5.40
C THR A 80 5.26 -0.12 -5.90
N ILE A 81 4.27 -0.05 -5.00
CA ILE A 81 2.93 0.50 -5.32
C ILE A 81 3.04 1.98 -5.68
N ALA A 82 3.79 2.78 -4.91
CA ALA A 82 4.00 4.19 -5.22
C ALA A 82 4.68 4.38 -6.57
N GLN A 83 5.67 3.54 -6.91
CA GLN A 83 6.32 3.58 -8.21
C GLN A 83 5.37 3.22 -9.35
N LEU A 84 4.57 2.16 -9.20
CA LEU A 84 3.55 1.80 -10.18
C LEU A 84 2.55 2.94 -10.37
N ALA A 85 2.03 3.50 -9.27
CA ALA A 85 1.09 4.61 -9.31
C ALA A 85 1.66 5.85 -10.04
N ARG A 86 2.96 6.14 -9.90
CA ARG A 86 3.63 7.18 -10.71
C ARG A 86 3.69 6.84 -12.18
N LEU A 87 4.04 5.59 -12.53
CA LEU A 87 4.13 5.14 -13.92
C LEU A 87 2.77 5.17 -14.63
N GLU A 88 1.70 4.87 -13.90
CA GLU A 88 0.32 4.93 -14.37
C GLU A 88 -0.27 6.36 -14.33
N GLY A 89 0.50 7.37 -13.89
CA GLY A 89 0.04 8.76 -13.83
C GLY A 89 -1.00 9.06 -12.73
N MET A 90 -1.17 8.17 -11.76
CA MET A 90 -2.14 8.31 -10.66
C MET A 90 -1.68 9.30 -9.58
N ILE A 91 -0.35 9.45 -9.42
CA ILE A 91 0.26 10.35 -8.42
C ILE A 91 1.39 11.17 -9.06
N ASP A 92 1.68 12.32 -8.47
CA ASP A 92 2.76 13.21 -8.90
C ASP A 92 4.13 12.86 -8.26
N SER A 93 5.13 13.72 -8.48
CA SER A 93 6.47 13.57 -7.91
C SER A 93 6.51 13.68 -6.39
N ASP A 94 5.51 14.32 -5.78
CA ASP A 94 5.39 14.49 -4.33
C ASP A 94 4.53 13.38 -3.69
N ASN A 95 4.22 12.33 -4.45
CA ASN A 95 3.34 11.21 -4.07
C ASN A 95 1.91 11.64 -3.75
N ALA A 96 1.47 12.81 -4.21
CA ALA A 96 0.09 13.24 -4.06
C ALA A 96 -0.76 12.68 -5.20
N ILE A 97 -1.97 12.23 -4.88
CA ILE A 97 -2.93 11.76 -5.90
C ILE A 97 -3.24 12.91 -6.85
N ILE A 98 -3.10 12.64 -8.14
CA ILE A 98 -3.55 13.51 -9.21
C ILE A 98 -5.02 13.16 -9.41
N GLN A 99 -5.93 14.09 -9.09
CA GLN A 99 -7.30 13.94 -9.55
C GLN A 99 -7.26 14.05 -11.07
N HIS A 100 -7.49 12.95 -11.78
CA HIS A 100 -7.88 13.06 -13.18
C HIS A 100 -9.17 13.90 -13.20
N PRO A 101 -9.25 14.97 -14.01
CA PRO A 101 -10.56 15.49 -14.34
C PRO A 101 -11.33 14.33 -14.94
N SER A 102 -12.54 14.10 -14.44
CA SER A 102 -13.56 13.30 -15.13
C SER A 102 -13.40 13.50 -16.62
N ALA A 103 -13.40 12.41 -17.40
CA ALA A 103 -13.33 12.47 -18.86
C ALA A 103 -14.11 13.69 -19.37
N PRO A 104 -13.55 14.50 -20.29
CA PRO A 104 -14.26 15.66 -20.79
C PRO A 104 -15.63 15.21 -21.27
N ASP A 105 -16.67 15.88 -20.79
CA ASP A 105 -18.04 15.70 -21.25
C ASP A 105 -18.04 15.67 -22.79
N GLY A 106 -18.38 14.52 -23.36
CA GLY A 106 -18.64 14.35 -24.79
C GLY A 106 -17.40 14.21 -25.68
N GLU A 107 -17.08 12.96 -26.01
CA GLU A 107 -16.69 12.63 -27.38
C GLU A 107 -17.87 11.94 -28.08
N ILE A 108 -18.11 12.41 -29.29
CA ILE A 108 -19.28 12.29 -30.16
C ILE A 108 -19.44 10.86 -30.70
#